data_AF-I5C2A0-F1
#
_entry.id   AF-I5C2A0-F1
#
_cell.length_a   1.000
_cell.length_b   1.000
_cell.length_c   1.000
_cell.angle_alpha   90.00
_cell.angle_beta   90.00
_cell.angle_gamma   90.00
#
_symmetry.space_group_name_H-M   'P 1'
#
loop_
_entity.id
_entity.type
_entity.pdbx_description
1 polymer ?
#
loop_
_entity_poly.entity_id
_entity_poly.type
_entity_poly.pdbx_seq_one_letter_code
_entity_poly.pdbx_strand_id
1 'polypeptide(L)' 'MLGIVFNRETLPIMRALLEERVVANATAGNVLRLVPPLTISEEEIFRFSLRLRKVLQTLHISSQQALQHDSK' A
#
# COMPACT_ATOMS: atom_id res chain seq x y z
N MET A 1 15.47 -2.60 7.82
CA MET A 1 14.31 -1.68 7.76
C MET A 1 14.31 -1.03 6.39
N LEU A 2 13.16 -1.02 5.70
CA LEU A 2 13.03 -0.44 4.35
C LEU A 2 11.90 0.60 4.34
N GLY A 3 11.98 1.57 3.44
CA GLY A 3 10.95 2.60 3.25
C GLY A 3 10.64 2.80 1.78
N ILE A 4 9.35 2.85 1.43
CA ILE A 4 8.88 3.20 0.09
C ILE A 4 8.30 4.61 0.17
N VAL A 5 8.86 5.54 -0.59
CA VAL A 5 8.44 6.94 -0.64
C VAL A 5 7.39 7.10 -1.74
N PHE A 6 6.26 7.73 -1.40
CA PHE A 6 5.18 8.02 -2.33
C PHE A 6 5.06 9.52 -2.59
N ASN A 7 4.45 9.87 -3.72
CA ASN A 7 4.07 11.24 -4.07
C ASN A 7 2.68 11.63 -3.51
N ARG A 8 2.16 10.84 -2.57
CA ARG A 8 0.82 10.97 -1.98
C ARG A 8 0.83 10.43 -0.56
N GLU A 9 -0.25 10.66 0.18
CA GLU A 9 -0.41 10.13 1.53
C GLU A 9 -0.41 8.59 1.57
N THR A 10 0.26 8.03 2.56
CA THR A 10 0.42 6.57 2.71
C THR A 10 -0.56 5.93 3.66
N LEU A 11 -1.31 6.71 4.44
CA LEU A 11 -2.29 6.18 5.39
C LEU A 11 -3.38 5.32 4.70
N PRO A 12 -3.97 5.72 3.56
CA PRO A 12 -4.95 4.87 2.85
C PRO A 12 -4.33 3.56 2.33
N ILE A 13 -3.09 3.62 1.83
CA ILE A 13 -2.36 2.45 1.33
C ILE A 13 -2.10 1.46 2.48
N MET A 14 -1.66 1.97 3.63
CA MET A 14 -1.43 1.16 4.82
C MET A 14 -2.71 0.46 5.30
N ARG A 15 -3.84 1.18 5.36
CA ARG A 15 -5.13 0.59 5.77
C ARG A 15 -5.57 -0.53 4.82
N ALA A 16 -5.49 -0.31 3.52
CA ALA A 16 -5.83 -1.34 2.53
C ALA A 16 -4.87 -2.55 2.59
N LEU A 17 -3.58 -2.34 2.87
CA LEU A 17 -2.65 -3.45 3.11
C LEU A 17 -3.01 -4.25 4.37
N LEU A 18 -3.47 -3.59 5.42
CA LEU A 18 -3.91 -4.25 6.65
C LEU A 18 -5.12 -5.17 6.39
N GLU A 19 -6.06 -4.74 5.55
CA GLU A 19 -7.19 -5.57 5.08
C GLU A 19 -6.72 -6.79 4.28
N GLU A 20 -5.64 -6.64 3.49
CA GLU A 20 -4.94 -7.74 2.80
C GLU A 20 -4.02 -8.56 3.73
N ARG A 21 -4.15 -8.40 5.06
CA ARG A 21 -3.35 -9.09 6.08
C ARG A 21 -1.85 -8.85 5.92
N VAL A 22 -1.45 -7.63 5.57
CA VAL A 22 -0.06 -7.17 5.52
C VAL A 22 0.11 -6.02 6.51
N VAL A 23 1.00 -6.18 7.47
CA VAL A 23 1.31 -5.11 8.44
C VAL A 23 2.45 -4.26 7.90
N ALA A 24 2.20 -2.96 7.79
CA ALA A 24 3.18 -1.93 7.45
C ALA A 24 2.86 -0.66 8.22
N ASN A 25 3.83 0.25 8.35
CA ASN A 25 3.61 1.53 9.03
C ASN A 25 3.60 2.67 8.02
N ALA A 26 2.57 3.51 8.05
CA ALA A 26 2.63 4.84 7.47
C ALA A 26 3.40 5.78 8.40
N THR A 27 4.38 6.51 7.89
CA THR A 27 5.18 7.48 8.65
C THR A 27 5.58 8.65 7.76
N ALA A 28 5.96 9.77 8.37
CA ALA A 28 6.34 11.00 7.66
C ALA A 28 5.30 11.48 6.60
N GLY A 29 4.02 11.10 6.75
CA GLY A 29 2.94 11.38 5.80
C GLY A 29 2.97 10.53 4.52
N ASN A 30 4.14 10.41 3.87
CA ASN A 30 4.27 9.83 2.54
C ASN A 30 5.22 8.61 2.45
N VAL A 31 5.65 8.05 3.58
CA VAL A 31 6.54 6.88 3.61
C VAL A 31 5.81 5.66 4.17
N LEU A 32 5.80 4.58 3.38
CA LEU A 32 5.39 3.26 3.85
C LEU A 32 6.62 2.49 4.33
N ARG A 33 6.74 2.31 5.63
CA ARG A 33 7.86 1.62 6.29
C ARG A 33 7.58 0.13 6.42
N LEU A 34 8.53 -0.68 5.95
CA LEU A 34 8.52 -2.14 6.01
C LEU A 34 9.56 -2.63 7.02
N VAL A 35 9.10 -3.45 7.96
CA VAL A 35 9.95 -4.06 9.00
C VAL A 35 9.68 -5.57 9.04
N PRO A 36 10.03 -6.31 7.97
CA PRO A 36 9.91 -7.77 8.00
C PRO A 36 10.95 -8.36 8.97
N PRO A 37 10.71 -9.59 9.48
CA PRO A 37 11.73 -10.33 10.20
C PRO A 37 12.91 -10.66 9.26
N LEU A 38 14.11 -10.79 9.83
CA LEU A 38 15.31 -11.17 9.05
C LEU A 38 15.27 -12.61 8.52
N THR A 39 14.34 -13.41 9.03
CA THR A 39 14.09 -14.81 8.63
C THR A 39 12.98 -14.93 7.58
N ILE A 40 12.50 -13.82 7.00
CA ILE A 40 11.45 -13.84 5.98
C ILE A 40 11.91 -14.63 4.75
N SER A 41 11.01 -15.44 4.19
CA SER A 41 11.26 -16.22 2.99
C SER A 41 11.04 -15.42 1.70
N GLU A 42 11.62 -15.88 0.60
CA GLU A 42 11.37 -15.29 -0.74
C GLU A 42 9.88 -15.36 -1.13
N GLU A 43 9.19 -16.44 -0.75
CA GLU A 43 7.77 -16.60 -1.03
C GLU A 43 6.93 -15.51 -0.32
N GLU A 44 7.25 -15.20 0.94
CA GLU A 44 6.58 -14.14 1.69
C GLU A 44 6.83 -12.76 1.08
N ILE A 45 8.06 -12.50 0.60
CA ILE A 45 8.39 -11.26 -0.12
C ILE A 45 7.58 -11.16 -1.42
N PHE A 46 7.45 -12.25 -2.16
CA PHE A 46 6.66 -12.28 -3.40
C PHE A 46 5.17 -12.05 -3.10
N ARG A 47 4.65 -12.69 -2.05
CA ARG A 47 3.28 -12.52 -1.58
C ARG A 47 2.98 -11.07 -1.16
N PHE A 48 3.91 -10.43 -0.45
CA PHE A 48 3.84 -9.00 -0.14
C PHE A 48 3.73 -8.16 -1.42
N SER A 49 4.60 -8.43 -2.40
CA SER A 49 4.64 -7.68 -3.66
C SER A 49 3.34 -7.80 -4.46
N LEU A 50 2.71 -8.99 -4.49
CA LEU A 50 1.41 -9.20 -5.12
C LEU A 50 0.29 -8.41 -4.42
N ARG A 51 0.26 -8.45 -3.08
CA ARG A 51 -0.76 -7.72 -2.30
C ARG A 51 -0.59 -6.21 -2.41
N LEU A 52 0.64 -5.71 -2.37
CA LEU A 52 0.92 -4.30 -2.60
C LEU A 52 0.45 -3.85 -3.98
N ARG A 53 0.73 -4.62 -5.03
CA ARG A 53 0.25 -4.35 -6.38
C ARG A 53 -1.28 -4.27 -6.42
N LYS A 54 -1.97 -5.25 -5.84
CA LYS A 54 -3.44 -5.27 -5.76
C LYS A 54 -3.98 -4.00 -5.10
N VAL A 55 -3.46 -3.63 -3.92
CA VAL A 55 -3.86 -2.42 -3.19
C VAL A 55 -3.67 -1.16 -4.04
N LEU A 56 -2.51 -1.01 -4.67
CA LEU A 56 -2.21 0.17 -5.49
C LEU A 56 -3.13 0.27 -6.72
N GLN A 57 -3.47 -0.86 -7.35
CA GLN A 57 -4.41 -0.92 -8.48
C GLN A 57 -5.83 -0.55 -8.04
N THR A 58 -6.31 -1.11 -6.94
CA THR A 58 -7.65 -0.81 -6.41
C THR A 58 -7.79 0.68 -6.10
N LEU A 59 -6.82 1.26 -5.38
CA LEU A 59 -6.84 2.69 -5.04
C LEU A 59 -6.75 3.59 -6.28
N HIS A 60 -6.06 3.16 -7.33
CA HIS A 60 -6.02 3.89 -8.60
C HIS A 60 -7.39 3.93 -9.29
N ILE A 61 -8.11 2.80 -9.32
CA ILE A 61 -9.46 2.71 -9.92
C ILE A 61 -10.45 3.58 -9.13
N SER A 62 -10.45 3.50 -7.80
CA SER A 62 -11.35 4.30 -6.95
C SER A 62 -11.14 5.81 -7.12
N SER A 63 -9.89 6.23 -7.38
CA SER A 63 -9.56 7.64 -7.62
C SER A 63 -10.15 8.16 -8.95
N GLN A 64 -10.35 7.31 -9.96
CA GLN A 64 -10.93 7.72 -11.25
C GLN A 64 -12.46 7.74 -11.24
N GLN A 65 -13.10 6.91 -10.41
CA GLN A 65 -14.56 6.86 -10.29
C GLN A 65 -15.11 8.09 -9.54
N ALA A 66 -14.38 8.62 -8.55
CA ALA A 66 -14.77 9.84 -7.84
C ALA A 66 -14.79 11.08 -8.75
N LEU A 67 -13.87 11.16 -9.71
CA LEU A 67 -13.78 12.29 -10.65
C LEU A 67 -14.86 12.29 -11.75
N GLN A 68 -15.55 11.16 -11.97
CA GLN A 68 -16.62 11.05 -12.97
C GLN A 68 -18.01 11.39 -12.42
N HIS A 69 -18.18 11.46 -11.08
CA HIS A 69 -19.48 11.72 -10.47
C HIS A 69 -19.79 13.21 -10.23
N ASP A 70 -18.77 14.08 -10.17
CA ASP A 70 -18.90 15.53 -9.91
C ASP A 70 -19.17 16.39 -11.16
N SER A 71 -19.54 15.79 -12.30
CA SER A 71 -19.85 16.51 -13.56
C SER A 71 -21.29 16.31 -14.05
N LYS A 72 -22.25 16.15 -13.15
CA LYS A 72 -23.68 16.20 -13.47
C LYS A 72 -24.40 17.26 -12.67
#